data_AF-A0A2V5XYD0-F1
#
_entry.id   AF-A0A2V5XYD0-F1
#
_cell.length_a   1.000
_cell.length_b   1.000
_cell.length_c   1.000
_cell.angle_alpha   90.00
_cell.angle_beta   90.00
_cell.angle_gamma   90.00
#
_symmetry.space_group_name_H-M   'P 1'
#
loop_
_entity.id
_entity.type
_entity.pdbx_description
1 polymer ?
#
loop_
_entity_poly.entity_id
_entity_poly.type
_entity_poly.pdbx_seq_one_letter_code
_entity_poly.pdbx_strand_id
1 'polypeptide(L)'
;MIIRFAILPLFLALNLSMCKKEENASSSSQQASASSATPVATPLAAASPKITKPVVDQTAQVLIFCYHRLVDKIRYPGTEITPAAFEAEMKELKDRGITVISMQDLLAWKKGEKNIP
;
A
#
# COMPACT_ATOMS: atom_id res chain seq x y z
N MET A 1 -22.78 -38.04 3.89
CA MET A 1 -22.93 -36.58 3.67
C MET A 1 -22.16 -36.16 2.42
N ILE A 2 -22.71 -36.41 1.22
CA ILE A 2 -22.01 -36.21 -0.07
C ILE A 2 -22.58 -35.04 -0.89
N ILE A 3 -23.57 -34.31 -0.36
CA ILE A 3 -24.26 -33.23 -1.08
C ILE A 3 -23.70 -31.85 -0.68
N ARG A 4 -22.37 -31.66 -0.73
CA ARG A 4 -21.74 -30.36 -0.41
C ARG A 4 -20.65 -29.88 -1.37
N PHE A 5 -20.37 -30.59 -2.45
CA PHE A 5 -19.28 -30.22 -3.37
C PHE A 5 -19.72 -29.81 -4.79
N ALA A 6 -21.01 -29.56 -5.02
CA ALA A 6 -21.53 -29.27 -6.36
C ALA A 6 -21.79 -27.77 -6.65
N ILE A 7 -21.39 -26.84 -5.77
CA ILE A 7 -21.65 -25.40 -5.96
C ILE A 7 -20.39 -24.63 -6.42
N LEU A 8 -19.20 -25.22 -6.25
CA LEU A 8 -17.93 -24.51 -6.52
C LEU A 8 -17.54 -24.33 -8.00
N PRO A 9 -17.95 -25.16 -8.99
CA PRO A 9 -17.50 -24.95 -10.38
C PRO A 9 -18.34 -23.91 -11.13
N LEU A 10 -19.54 -23.56 -10.64
CA LEU A 10 -20.45 -22.65 -11.35
C LEU A 10 -20.05 -21.16 -11.22
N PHE A 11 -19.39 -20.77 -10.12
CA PHE A 11 -18.99 -19.38 -9.90
C PHE A 11 -17.73 -18.96 -10.66
N LEU A 12 -16.92 -19.92 -11.14
CA LEU A 12 -15.65 -19.62 -11.83
C LEU A 12 -15.83 -19.28 -13.33
N ALA A 13 -16.95 -19.68 -13.94
CA ALA A 13 -17.21 -19.45 -15.37
C ALA A 13 -17.83 -18.06 -15.69
N LEU A 14 -18.33 -17.33 -14.68
CA LEU A 14 -19.05 -16.06 -14.88
C LEU A 14 -18.18 -14.80 -14.87
N ASN A 15 -16.89 -14.88 -14.51
CA ASN A 15 -16.03 -13.69 -14.35
C ASN A 15 -15.08 -13.41 -15.54
N LEU A 16 -15.10 -14.22 -16.61
CA LEU A 16 -14.20 -14.02 -17.76
C LEU A 16 -14.86 -13.34 -18.98
N SER A 17 -16.12 -12.91 -18.88
CA SER A 17 -16.91 -12.48 -20.06
C SER A 17 -17.04 -10.96 -20.27
N MET A 18 -16.27 -10.08 -19.62
CA MET A 18 -16.32 -8.63 -19.93
C MET A 18 -14.99 -7.90 -19.67
N CYS A 19 -14.01 -8.09 -20.56
CA CYS A 19 -12.96 -7.11 -20.83
C CYS A 19 -12.79 -7.00 -22.35
N LYS A 20 -13.70 -6.26 -22.99
CA LYS A 20 -13.50 -5.81 -24.37
C LYS A 20 -12.41 -4.73 -24.36
N LYS A 21 -11.32 -5.03 -25.07
CA LYS A 21 -10.27 -4.09 -25.45
C LYS A 21 -10.87 -3.09 -26.44
N GLU A 22 -11.16 -1.87 -25.98
CA GLU A 22 -11.51 -0.74 -26.84
C GLU A 22 -10.22 0.01 -27.18
N GLU A 23 -9.73 -0.20 -28.39
CA GLU A 23 -8.63 0.54 -29.00
C GLU A 23 -9.18 1.90 -29.44
N ASN A 24 -9.03 2.93 -28.61
CA ASN A 24 -9.39 4.29 -28.98
C ASN A 24 -8.26 4.92 -29.81
N ALA A 25 -8.26 4.60 -31.11
CA ALA A 25 -7.62 5.43 -32.11
C ALA A 25 -8.57 6.59 -32.46
N SER A 26 -8.41 7.72 -31.78
CA SER A 26 -9.07 8.97 -32.21
C SER A 26 -8.14 9.73 -33.16
N SER A 27 -8.47 9.63 -34.44
CA SER A 27 -8.04 10.54 -35.49
C SER A 27 -8.62 11.94 -35.27
N SER A 28 -7.78 12.97 -35.25
CA SER A 28 -8.19 14.33 -35.58
C SER A 28 -7.24 14.89 -36.63
N SER A 29 -7.79 15.06 -37.81
CA SER A 29 -7.21 15.68 -38.99
C SER A 29 -7.08 17.20 -38.77
N GLN A 30 -5.98 17.82 -39.18
CA GLN A 30 -6.03 19.07 -39.96
C GLN A 30 -4.66 19.47 -40.51
N GLN A 31 -4.75 20.22 -41.60
CA GLN A 31 -3.85 20.27 -42.73
C GLN A 31 -3.19 21.66 -42.85
N ALA A 32 -2.02 21.66 -43.47
CA ALA A 32 -1.30 22.76 -44.12
C ALA A 32 -0.67 23.86 -43.24
N SER A 33 0.66 24.03 -43.35
CA SER A 33 1.24 24.98 -44.31
C SER A 33 2.77 24.86 -44.33
N ALA A 34 3.38 25.00 -45.50
CA ALA A 34 4.82 24.97 -45.69
C ALA A 34 5.42 26.38 -45.49
N SER A 35 6.58 26.48 -44.80
CA SER A 35 7.65 27.40 -45.18
C SER A 35 8.94 27.18 -44.39
N SER A 36 10.03 27.55 -45.04
CA SER A 36 11.40 27.10 -44.85
C SER A 36 12.22 27.97 -43.88
N ALA A 37 13.23 27.33 -43.28
CA ALA A 37 14.54 27.84 -42.85
C ALA A 37 14.67 28.84 -41.67
N THR A 38 15.28 28.39 -40.55
CA THR A 38 16.67 28.69 -40.10
C THR A 38 16.92 28.08 -38.70
N PRO A 39 18.14 27.62 -38.38
CA PRO A 39 18.44 27.02 -37.07
C PRO A 39 18.80 28.13 -36.08
N VAL A 40 17.90 28.43 -35.15
CA VAL A 40 18.25 29.21 -33.96
C VAL A 40 18.68 28.22 -32.88
N ALA A 41 19.91 28.39 -32.39
CA ALA A 41 20.49 27.56 -31.35
C ALA A 41 19.65 27.65 -30.06
N THR A 42 18.95 26.56 -29.73
CA THR A 42 18.26 26.39 -28.46
C THR A 42 19.29 26.30 -27.33
N PRO A 43 19.16 27.06 -26.23
CA PRO A 43 19.97 26.82 -25.04
C PRO A 43 19.69 25.39 -24.58
N LEU A 44 20.76 24.59 -24.40
CA LEU A 44 20.67 23.26 -23.84
C LEU A 44 20.15 23.38 -22.41
N ALA A 45 18.83 23.22 -22.24
CA ALA A 45 18.20 23.16 -20.93
C ALA A 45 18.84 21.98 -20.18
N ALA A 46 19.61 22.29 -19.13
CA ALA A 46 20.16 21.30 -18.23
C ALA A 46 19.01 20.42 -17.73
N ALA A 47 19.09 19.11 -18.00
CA ALA A 47 18.07 18.17 -17.56
C ALA A 47 18.00 18.21 -16.02
N SER A 48 16.93 18.79 -15.48
CA SER A 48 16.63 18.73 -14.06
C SER A 48 16.64 17.26 -13.62
N PRO A 49 17.30 16.92 -12.50
CA PRO A 49 17.35 15.55 -12.03
C PRO A 49 15.91 15.06 -11.84
N LYS A 50 15.56 13.98 -12.54
CA LYS A 50 14.26 13.35 -12.41
C LYS A 50 14.18 12.72 -11.03
N ILE A 51 13.58 13.45 -10.08
CA ILE A 51 13.28 12.93 -8.75
C ILE A 51 12.40 11.71 -8.94
N THR A 52 12.99 10.54 -8.77
CA THR A 52 12.26 9.28 -8.86
C THR A 52 11.75 9.00 -7.47
N LYS A 53 10.42 8.96 -7.29
CA LYS A 53 9.82 8.69 -5.99
C LYS A 53 10.33 7.33 -5.49
N PRO A 54 10.78 7.21 -4.22
CA PRO A 54 11.17 5.92 -3.66
C PRO A 54 10.04 4.90 -3.84
N VAL A 55 10.36 3.70 -4.31
CA VAL A 55 9.40 2.60 -4.34
C VAL A 55 9.19 2.14 -2.90
N VAL A 56 7.96 2.29 -2.41
CA VAL A 56 7.55 1.83 -1.08
C VAL A 56 6.92 0.45 -1.21
N ASP A 57 7.40 -0.51 -0.44
CA ASP A 57 6.84 -1.85 -0.36
C ASP A 57 5.49 -1.81 0.34
N GLN A 58 4.41 -2.17 -0.36
CA GLN A 58 3.05 -2.22 0.16
C GLN A 58 2.63 -3.62 0.62
N THR A 59 3.56 -4.58 0.67
CA THR A 59 3.30 -5.97 1.09
C THR A 59 3.57 -6.22 2.57
N ALA A 60 4.19 -5.26 3.27
CA ALA A 60 4.41 -5.32 4.72
C ALA A 60 3.10 -5.52 5.49
N GLN A 61 3.17 -6.29 6.58
CA GLN A 61 2.04 -6.59 7.45
C GLN A 61 2.18 -5.85 8.78
N VAL A 62 1.08 -5.31 9.29
CA VAL A 62 1.07 -4.53 10.53
C VAL A 62 0.08 -5.15 11.52
N LEU A 63 0.54 -5.35 12.74
CA LEU A 63 -0.29 -5.75 13.89
C LEU A 63 -0.57 -4.52 14.76
N ILE A 64 -1.83 -4.37 15.20
CA ILE A 64 -2.26 -3.26 16.07
C ILE A 64 -2.72 -3.86 17.39
N PHE A 65 -1.96 -3.62 18.46
CA PHE A 65 -2.31 -4.03 19.82
C PHE A 65 -3.14 -2.94 20.52
N CYS A 66 -4.37 -3.28 20.90
CA CYS A 66 -5.33 -2.36 21.52
C CYS A 66 -5.37 -2.51 23.04
N TYR A 67 -4.40 -1.92 23.73
CA TYR A 67 -4.42 -1.84 25.18
C TYR A 67 -5.48 -0.85 25.67
N HIS A 68 -6.14 -1.19 26.77
CA HIS A 68 -7.20 -0.37 27.37
C HIS A 68 -6.72 0.29 28.66
N ARG A 69 -6.40 -0.50 29.69
CA ARG A 69 -5.96 0.01 31.00
C ARG A 69 -4.82 -0.81 31.60
N LEU A 70 -3.83 -0.11 32.16
CA LEU A 70 -2.78 -0.68 32.99
C LEU A 70 -3.13 -0.43 34.45
N VAL A 71 -3.29 -1.49 35.24
CA VAL A 71 -3.73 -1.42 36.65
C VAL A 71 -3.02 -2.46 37.50
N ASP A 72 -2.73 -2.15 38.77
CA ASP A 72 -2.04 -3.11 39.66
C ASP A 72 -2.91 -4.31 40.06
N LYS A 73 -4.23 -4.08 40.20
CA LYS A 73 -5.21 -5.11 40.54
C LYS A 73 -6.30 -5.19 39.50
N ILE A 74 -6.31 -6.29 38.75
CA ILE A 74 -7.29 -6.58 37.71
C ILE A 74 -8.67 -6.82 38.34
N ARG A 75 -9.69 -6.18 37.76
CA ARG A 75 -11.12 -6.40 38.01
C ARG A 75 -11.84 -6.87 36.74
N TYR A 76 -11.40 -6.39 35.59
CA TYR A 76 -11.99 -6.68 34.27
C TYR A 76 -10.92 -7.25 33.33
N PRO A 77 -10.67 -8.58 33.35
CA PRO A 77 -9.54 -9.19 32.65
C PRO A 77 -9.59 -9.06 31.11
N GLY A 78 -10.72 -8.68 30.52
CA GLY A 78 -10.83 -8.43 29.08
C GLY A 78 -10.28 -7.08 28.62
N THR A 79 -10.08 -6.13 29.54
CA THR A 79 -9.67 -4.74 29.24
C THR A 79 -8.61 -4.20 30.21
N GLU A 80 -8.09 -5.04 31.10
CA GLU A 80 -7.12 -4.64 32.12
C GLU A 80 -5.94 -5.60 32.15
N ILE A 81 -4.74 -5.02 32.22
CA ILE A 81 -3.47 -5.73 32.36
C ILE A 81 -2.63 -5.08 33.46
N THR A 82 -1.74 -5.84 34.10
CA THR A 82 -0.77 -5.25 35.03
C THR A 82 0.40 -4.62 34.28
N PRO A 83 1.09 -3.62 34.86
CA PRO A 83 2.31 -3.06 34.28
C PRO A 83 3.38 -4.13 33.99
N ALA A 84 3.57 -5.09 34.90
CA ALA A 84 4.52 -6.18 34.72
C ALA A 84 4.18 -7.09 33.53
N ALA A 85 2.90 -7.38 33.30
CA ALA A 85 2.48 -8.18 32.16
C ALA A 85 2.63 -7.39 30.85
N PHE A 86 2.32 -6.09 30.84
CA PHE A 86 2.58 -5.22 29.68
C PHE A 86 4.08 -5.17 29.33
N GLU A 87 4.96 -5.02 30.32
CA GLU A 87 6.41 -5.04 30.11
C GLU A 87 6.90 -6.40 29.57
N ALA A 88 6.33 -7.51 30.05
CA ALA A 88 6.64 -8.84 29.53
C ALA A 88 6.22 -9.00 28.07
N GLU A 89 5.05 -8.50 27.69
CA GLU A 89 4.59 -8.50 26.29
C GLU A 89 5.51 -7.63 25.41
N MET A 90 5.90 -6.43 25.86
CA MET A 90 6.85 -5.58 25.13
C MET A 90 8.23 -6.24 24.98
N LYS A 91 8.68 -6.96 26.02
CA LYS A 91 9.90 -7.76 25.96
C LYS A 91 9.79 -8.88 24.93
N GLU A 92 8.66 -9.57 24.87
CA GLU A 92 8.45 -10.63 23.87
C GLU A 92 8.48 -10.08 22.44
N LEU A 93 7.85 -8.92 22.18
CA LEU A 93 7.94 -8.25 20.87
C LEU A 93 9.40 -7.97 20.50
N LYS A 94 10.17 -7.43 21.44
CA LYS A 94 11.60 -7.15 21.25
C LYS A 94 12.40 -8.41 20.98
N ASP A 95 12.22 -9.46 21.78
CA ASP A 95 12.96 -10.71 21.67
C ASP A 95 12.67 -11.44 20.34
N ARG A 96 11.47 -11.26 19.79
CA ARG A 96 11.06 -11.78 18.47
C ARG A 96 11.47 -10.89 17.30
N GLY A 97 12.11 -9.75 17.54
CA GLY A 97 12.51 -8.81 16.50
C GLY A 97 11.35 -8.06 15.85
N ILE A 98 10.19 -7.97 16.51
CA ILE A 98 9.04 -7.22 16.01
C ILE A 98 9.26 -5.74 16.32
N THR A 99 9.33 -4.90 15.29
CA THR A 99 9.56 -3.47 15.46
C THR A 99 8.25 -2.74 15.77
N VAL A 100 8.21 -2.05 16.90
CA VAL A 100 7.10 -1.12 17.22
C VAL A 100 7.32 0.18 16.45
N ILE A 101 6.37 0.54 15.60
CA ILE A 101 6.41 1.77 14.80
C ILE A 101 5.48 2.84 15.36
N SER A 102 5.78 4.10 15.05
CA SER A 102 4.90 5.22 15.38
C SER A 102 3.66 5.23 14.49
N MET A 103 2.58 5.88 14.95
CA MET A 103 1.40 6.12 14.11
C MET A 103 1.75 6.94 12.85
N GLN A 104 2.69 7.87 12.96
CA GLN A 104 3.16 8.69 11.86
C GLN A 104 3.80 7.83 10.76
N ASP A 105 4.63 6.86 11.15
CA ASP A 105 5.28 5.95 10.21
C ASP A 105 4.29 5.03 9.52
N LEU A 106 3.30 4.51 10.26
CA LEU A 106 2.20 3.75 9.68
C LEU A 106 1.43 4.58 8.63
N LEU A 107 1.13 5.84 8.93
CA LEU A 107 0.41 6.72 8.01
C LEU A 107 1.25 7.09 6.77
N ALA A 108 2.54 7.36 6.93
CA ALA A 108 3.45 7.64 5.83
C ALA A 108 3.60 6.43 4.90
N TRP A 109 3.68 5.22 5.46
CA TRP A 109 3.70 3.99 4.69
C TRP A 109 2.44 3.77 3.87
N LYS A 110 1.26 3.96 4.48
CA LYS A 110 -0.03 3.87 3.77
C LYS A 110 -0.17 4.87 2.61
N LYS A 111 0.55 6.00 2.65
CA LYS A 111 0.59 6.99 1.56
C LYS A 111 1.66 6.69 0.51
N GLY A 112 2.45 5.63 0.68
CA GLY A 112 3.58 5.30 -0.17
C GLY A 112 4.70 6.34 -0.08
N GLU A 113 4.93 6.90 1.11
CA GLU A 113 5.95 7.92 1.36
C GLU A 113 7.20 7.33 2.05
N LYS A 114 7.03 6.31 2.89
CA LYS A 114 8.10 5.71 3.71
C LYS A 114 7.91 4.19 3.85
N ASN A 115 9.00 3.42 3.79
CA ASN A 115 8.97 1.99 4.13
C ASN A 115 8.90 1.80 5.66
N ILE A 116 8.19 0.76 6.07
CA ILE A 116 8.21 0.25 7.46
C ILE A 116 9.10 -1.00 7.52
N PRO A 117 9.69 -1.27 8.69
CA PRO A 117 10.46 -2.50 8.93
C PRO A 117 9.62 -3.77 8.84
#